data_AF-A0A399ZZI7-F1
#
_entry.id   AF-A0A399ZZI7-F1
#
_cell.length_a   1.000
_cell.length_b   1.000
_cell.length_c   1.000
_cell.angle_alpha   90.00
_cell.angle_beta   90.00
_cell.angle_gamma   90.00
#
_symmetry.space_group_name_H-M   'P 1'
#
loop_
_entity.id
_entity.type
_entity.pdbx_description
1 polymer ?
#
loop_
_entity_poly.entity_id
_entity_poly.type
_entity_poly.pdbx_seq_one_letter_code
_entity_poly.pdbx_strand_id
1 'polypeptide(L)' 'AKKVGEEAIEVIVASYQESDERLASESADLIYHLLVLLAARNVEWHAVEQELAKRKK' A
#
# COMPACT_ATOMS: atom_id res chain seq x y z
N ALA A 1 -10.54 3.60 2.60
CA ALA A 1 -10.18 4.60 1.57
C ALA A 1 -9.42 5.79 2.17
N LYS A 2 -9.98 6.52 3.15
CA LYS A 2 -9.29 7.67 3.78
C LYS A 2 -7.88 7.34 4.27
N LYS A 3 -7.71 6.28 5.08
CA LYS A 3 -6.38 5.88 5.58
C LYS A 3 -5.41 5.49 4.48
N VAL A 4 -5.83 4.73 3.46
CA VAL A 4 -4.97 4.42 2.30
C VAL A 4 -4.39 5.68 1.65
N GLY A 5 -5.17 6.77 1.54
CA GLY A 5 -4.67 8.04 1.02
C GLY A 5 -3.73 8.78 1.96
N GLU A 6 -3.94 8.67 3.26
CA GLU A 6 -3.09 9.22 4.33
C GLU A 6 -1.72 8.52 4.32
N GLU A 7 -1.70 7.19 4.40
CA GLU A 7 -0.46 6.39 4.39
C GLU A 7 0.32 6.60 3.09
N ALA A 8 -0.36 6.77 1.95
CA ALA A 8 0.32 7.03 0.69
C ALA A 8 1.09 8.36 0.71
N ILE A 9 0.56 9.38 1.38
CA ILE A 9 1.26 10.67 1.56
C ILE A 9 2.43 10.47 2.54
N GLU A 10 2.23 9.73 3.63
CA GLU A 10 3.27 9.48 4.62
C GLU A 10 4.45 8.68 4.02
N VAL A 11 4.20 7.67 3.19
CA VAL A 11 5.24 6.97 2.42
C VAL A 11 6.02 7.92 1.52
N ILE A 12 5.33 8.84 0.84
CA ILE A 12 5.97 9.85 -0.01
C ILE A 12 6.88 10.73 0.85
N VAL A 13 6.39 11.29 1.95
CA VAL A 13 7.19 12.14 2.85
C VAL A 13 8.40 11.38 3.38
N ALA A 14 8.18 10.15 3.89
CA ALA A 14 9.23 9.32 4.44
C ALA A 14 10.34 9.03 3.41
N SER A 15 9.97 8.79 2.16
CA SER A 15 10.93 8.54 1.07
C SER A 15 11.85 9.72 0.72
N TYR A 16 11.45 10.96 1.05
CA TYR A 16 12.22 12.16 0.74
C TYR A 16 12.96 12.74 1.95
N GLN A 17 12.42 12.58 3.15
CA GLN A 17 12.80 13.41 4.30
C GLN A 17 13.10 12.61 5.58
N GLU A 18 12.89 11.29 5.60
CA GLU A 18 13.00 10.49 6.83
C GLU A 18 13.93 9.27 6.65
N SER A 19 13.94 8.37 7.65
CA SER A 19 14.79 7.17 7.66
C SER A 19 14.17 6.00 6.91
N ASP A 20 15.01 5.05 6.49
CA ASP A 20 14.57 3.78 5.90
C ASP A 20 13.62 2.99 6.83
N GLU A 21 13.84 3.11 8.15
CA GLU A 21 12.97 2.50 9.16
C GLU A 21 11.57 3.12 9.12
N ARG A 22 11.48 4.45 8.97
CA ARG A 22 10.19 5.13 8.88
C ARG A 22 9.51 4.82 7.56
N LEU A 23 10.24 4.84 6.45
CA LEU A 23 9.72 4.42 5.14
C LEU A 23 9.16 2.99 5.18
N ALA A 24 9.87 2.05 5.82
CA ALA A 24 9.39 0.68 5.98
C ALA A 24 8.10 0.61 6.82
N SER A 25 8.02 1.40 7.90
CA SER A 25 6.83 1.51 8.74
C SER A 25 5.61 2.00 7.94
N GLU A 26 5.70 3.15 7.28
CA GLU A 26 4.56 3.71 6.53
C GLU A 26 4.17 2.82 5.34
N SER A 27 5.16 2.16 4.73
CA SER A 27 4.88 1.19 3.66
C SER A 27 4.09 -0.01 4.17
N ALA A 28 4.38 -0.49 5.39
CA ALA A 28 3.63 -1.56 6.03
C ALA A 28 2.19 -1.12 6.33
N ASP A 29 1.99 0.09 6.85
CA ASP A 29 0.66 0.65 7.14
C ASP A 29 -0.17 0.85 5.86
N LEU A 30 0.46 1.34 4.78
CA LEU A 30 -0.17 1.45 3.47
C LEU A 30 -0.64 0.08 2.95
N ILE A 31 0.22 -0.93 3.00
CA ILE A 31 -0.12 -2.30 2.57
C ILE A 31 -1.25 -2.86 3.43
N TYR A 32 -1.18 -2.70 4.75
CA TYR A 32 -2.21 -3.15 5.67
C TYR A 32 -3.57 -2.53 5.32
N HIS A 33 -3.64 -1.20 5.21
CA HIS A 33 -4.87 -0.49 4.90
C HIS A 33 -5.39 -0.79 3.48
N LEU A 34 -4.51 -1.08 2.53
CA LEU A 34 -4.89 -1.57 1.22
C LEU A 34 -5.56 -2.96 1.31
N LEU A 35 -4.97 -3.91 2.02
CA LEU A 35 -5.54 -5.25 2.21
C LEU A 35 -6.91 -5.19 2.90
N VAL A 36 -7.05 -4.36 3.95
CA VAL A 36 -8.34 -4.12 4.62
C VAL A 36 -9.38 -3.55 3.64
N LEU A 37 -8.99 -2.62 2.78
CA LEU A 37 -9.89 -2.05 1.77
C LEU A 37 -10.34 -3.10 0.73
N LEU A 38 -9.43 -3.96 0.26
CA LEU A 38 -9.74 -5.03 -0.67
C LEU A 38 -10.75 -6.01 -0.06
N ALA A 39 -10.50 -6.45 1.17
CA ALA A 39 -11.40 -7.32 1.92
C ALA A 39 -12.80 -6.68 2.10
N ALA A 40 -12.86 -5.40 2.49
CA ALA A 40 -14.12 -4.66 2.64
C ALA A 40 -14.92 -4.52 1.32
N ARG A 41 -14.26 -4.70 0.18
CA ARG A 41 -14.86 -4.65 -1.16
C ARG A 41 -15.08 -6.04 -1.77
N ASN A 42 -14.80 -7.12 -1.04
CA ASN A 42 -14.82 -8.49 -1.52
C ASN A 42 -13.94 -8.68 -2.78
N VAL A 43 -12.79 -8.00 -2.82
CA VAL A 43 -11.79 -8.18 -3.87
C VAL A 43 -10.71 -9.12 -3.33
N GLU A 44 -10.63 -10.31 -3.92
CA GLU A 44 -9.62 -11.31 -3.57
C GLU A 44 -8.20 -10.81 -3.86
N TRP A 45 -7.27 -11.12 -2.95
CA TRP A 45 -5.85 -10.79 -3.15
C TRP A 45 -5.29 -11.35 -4.46
N HIS A 46 -5.76 -12.53 -4.86
CA HIS A 46 -5.38 -13.16 -6.13
C HIS A 46 -5.66 -12.28 -7.36
N ALA A 47 -6.73 -11.47 -7.33
CA ALA A 47 -7.02 -10.54 -8.42
C ALA A 47 -5.93 -9.45 -8.53
N VAL A 48 -5.41 -8.97 -7.40
CA VAL A 48 -4.30 -8.02 -7.37
C VAL A 48 -3.01 -8.66 -7.89
N GLU A 49 -2.74 -9.91 -7.51
CA GLU A 49 -1.58 -10.66 -8.02
C GLU A 49 -1.63 -10.84 -9.54
N GLN A 50 -2.80 -11.17 -10.10
CA GLN A 50 -3.01 -11.26 -11.54
C GLN A 50 -2.75 -9.94 -12.25
N GLU A 51 -3.20 -8.81 -11.68
CA GLU A 51 -2.91 -7.48 -12.23
C GLU A 51 -1.42 -7.12 -12.13
N LEU A 52 -0.75 -7.47 -11.02
CA LEU A 52 0.69 -7.26 -10.89
C LEU A 52 1.50 -8.09 -11.89
N ALA A 53 1.09 -9.34 -12.15
CA ALA A 53 1.74 -10.21 -13.14
C ALA A 53 1.67 -9.62 -14.56
N LYS A 54 0.59 -8.89 -14.90
CA LYS A 54 0.47 -8.20 -16.20
C LYS A 54 1.47 -7.07 -16.39
N ARG A 55 1.97 -6.45 -15.32
CA ARG A 55 2.93 -5.33 -15.37
C ARG A 55 4.37 -5.76 -15.64
N LYS A 56 4.71 -7.03 -15.40
CA LYS A 56 6.06 -7.58 -15.58
C LYS A 56 6.30 -8.14 -17.00
N LYS A 57 5.71 -7.51 -18.02
CA LYS A 57 5.98 -7.82 -19.44
C LYS A 57 6.93 -6.82 -20.06
#